data_AF-A0A1I7K900-F1
#
_entry.id   AF-A0A1I7K900-F1
#
_cell.length_a   1.000
_cell.length_b   1.000
_cell.length_c   1.000
_cell.angle_alpha   90.00
_cell.angle_beta   90.00
_cell.angle_gamma   90.00
#
_symmetry.space_group_name_H-M   'P 1'
#
loop_
_entity.id
_entity.type
_entity.pdbx_description
1 polymer ?
#
loop_
_entity_poly.entity_id
_entity_poly.type
_entity_poly.pdbx_seq_one_letter_code
_entity_poly.pdbx_strand_id
1 'polypeptide(L)'
;MAKFSLSKALLHRPQIDEAKLDATTEDDIRAYQEEDGFDPDCEPTAVRVVPGPRDVRVRLGLTQKEFAEALHIPLSTVRNWEQGRTVPDAPARALLTVVAREPEAAFAALGSVVVPEETNGGTAPVPSR
;
A
#
# COMPACT_ATOMS: atom_id res chain seq x y z
N MET A 1 26.88 1.54 -0.49
CA MET A 1 25.54 0.94 -0.69
C MET A 1 25.10 1.21 -2.11
N ALA A 2 24.88 0.18 -2.93
CA ALA A 2 24.51 0.33 -4.33
C ALA A 2 23.11 0.96 -4.46
N LYS A 3 23.01 2.13 -5.11
CA LYS A 3 21.74 2.81 -5.38
C LYS A 3 21.08 2.16 -6.60
N PHE A 4 20.20 1.18 -6.38
CA PHE A 4 19.32 0.67 -7.43
C PHE A 4 18.20 1.70 -7.61
N SER A 5 18.26 2.53 -8.66
CA SER A 5 17.23 3.56 -8.89
C SER A 5 15.96 2.95 -9.46
N LEU A 6 14.82 3.58 -9.21
CA LEU A 6 13.54 3.19 -9.82
C LEU A 6 13.61 3.20 -11.35
N SER A 7 14.30 4.20 -11.92
CA SER A 7 14.57 4.25 -13.36
C SER A 7 15.36 3.05 -13.87
N LYS A 8 16.33 2.54 -13.08
CA LYS A 8 17.10 1.35 -13.43
C LYS A 8 16.30 0.06 -13.25
N ALA A 9 15.42 0.00 -12.24
CA ALA A 9 14.52 -1.13 -12.03
C ALA A 9 13.50 -1.26 -13.16
N LEU A 10 12.88 -0.15 -13.57
CA LEU A 10 11.89 -0.13 -14.66
C LEU A 10 12.49 -0.48 -16.03
N LEU A 11 13.80 -0.34 -16.22
CA LEU A 11 14.51 -0.78 -17.43
C LEU A 11 14.67 -2.31 -17.51
N HIS A 12 14.63 -3.02 -16.37
CA HIS A 12 14.75 -4.47 -16.33
C HIS A 12 13.36 -5.06 -16.18
N ARG A 13 12.72 -5.39 -17.30
CA ARG A 13 11.49 -6.19 -17.29
C ARG A 13 11.77 -7.49 -16.52
N PRO A 14 10.89 -7.90 -15.60
CA PRO A 14 11.08 -9.16 -14.89
C PRO A 14 11.15 -10.30 -15.91
N GLN A 15 12.14 -11.18 -15.75
CA GLN A 15 12.26 -12.39 -16.57
C GLN A 15 11.27 -13.41 -16.04
N ILE A 16 10.02 -13.31 -16.48
CA ILE A 16 8.94 -14.24 -16.13
C ILE A 16 8.65 -15.10 -17.36
N ASP A 17 8.62 -16.40 -17.17
CA ASP A 17 8.10 -17.33 -18.16
C ASP A 17 6.56 -17.34 -18.04
N GLU A 18 5.91 -16.47 -18.82
CA GLU A 18 4.45 -16.31 -18.82
C GLU A 18 3.74 -17.61 -19.24
N ALA A 19 4.33 -18.37 -20.17
CA ALA A 19 3.77 -19.63 -20.61
C ALA A 19 3.78 -20.68 -19.49
N LYS A 20 4.85 -20.73 -18.70
CA LYS A 20 4.90 -21.57 -17.50
C LYS A 20 3.85 -21.14 -16.46
N LEU A 21 3.69 -19.83 -16.25
CA LEU A 21 2.72 -19.29 -15.29
C LEU A 21 1.29 -19.67 -15.67
N ASP A 22 0.92 -19.45 -16.93
CA ASP A 22 -0.43 -19.74 -17.45
C ASP A 22 -0.74 -21.25 -17.51
N ALA A 23 0.29 -22.08 -17.67
CA ALA A 23 0.16 -23.54 -17.66
C ALA A 23 0.12 -24.14 -16.25
N THR A 24 0.42 -23.36 -15.20
CA THR A 24 0.45 -23.86 -13.82
C THR A 24 -0.99 -24.08 -13.36
N THR A 25 -1.36 -25.34 -13.12
CA THR A 25 -2.70 -25.73 -12.68
C THR A 25 -2.88 -25.56 -11.18
N GLU A 26 -4.13 -25.61 -10.71
CA GLU A 26 -4.43 -25.59 -9.26
C GLU A 26 -3.79 -26.78 -8.52
N ASP A 27 -3.73 -27.95 -9.17
CA ASP A 27 -3.08 -29.14 -8.60
C ASP A 27 -1.56 -28.94 -8.47
N ASP A 28 -0.93 -28.29 -9.46
CA ASP A 28 0.50 -27.94 -9.39
C ASP A 28 0.76 -26.97 -8.24
N ILE A 29 -0.09 -25.95 -8.06
CA ILE A 29 0.02 -24.98 -6.96
C ILE A 29 -0.06 -25.68 -5.61
N ARG A 30 -1.04 -26.57 -5.42
CA ARG A 30 -1.22 -27.32 -4.16
C ARG A 30 -0.02 -28.21 -3.88
N ALA A 31 0.50 -28.92 -4.89
CA ALA A 31 1.69 -29.76 -4.74
C ALA A 31 2.93 -28.95 -4.33
N TYR A 32 3.14 -27.76 -4.91
CA TYR A 32 4.25 -26.89 -4.51
C TYR A 32 4.09 -26.36 -3.07
N GLN A 33 2.86 -26.04 -2.66
CA GLN A 33 2.59 -25.62 -1.28
C GLN A 33 2.96 -26.74 -0.29
N GLU A 34 2.55 -27.98 -0.58
CA GLU A 34 2.89 -29.15 0.24
C GLU A 34 4.41 -29.42 0.26
N GLU A 35 5.08 -29.29 -0.88
CA GLU A 35 6.55 -29.43 -1.00
C GLU A 35 7.29 -28.40 -0.13
N ASP A 36 6.80 -27.15 -0.11
CA ASP A 36 7.32 -26.07 0.73
C ASP A 36 6.93 -26.20 2.22
N GLY A 37 6.15 -27.23 2.58
CA GLY A 37 5.71 -27.51 3.94
C GLY A 37 4.53 -26.66 4.42
N PHE A 38 3.78 -26.06 3.49
CA PHE A 38 2.54 -25.36 3.76
C PHE A 38 1.34 -26.29 3.53
N ASP A 39 0.32 -26.13 4.37
CA ASP A 39 -0.97 -26.80 4.18
C ASP A 39 -1.79 -26.01 3.14
N PRO A 40 -2.11 -26.57 1.95
CA PRO A 40 -2.88 -25.88 0.92
C PRO A 40 -4.33 -25.58 1.36
N ASP A 41 -4.85 -26.35 2.31
CA ASP A 41 -6.20 -26.23 2.84
C ASP A 41 -6.24 -25.50 4.19
N CYS A 42 -5.09 -24.94 4.62
CA CYS A 42 -5.03 -24.06 5.77
C CYS A 42 -5.98 -22.88 5.56
N GLU A 43 -7.07 -22.86 6.33
CA GLU A 43 -7.91 -21.68 6.47
C GLU A 43 -7.02 -20.53 6.97
N PRO A 44 -6.92 -19.40 6.24
CA PRO A 44 -6.09 -18.26 6.62
C PRO A 44 -6.62 -17.66 7.91
N THR A 45 -6.19 -18.23 9.02
CA THR A 45 -6.71 -17.90 10.34
C THR A 45 -6.04 -16.61 10.76
N ALA A 46 -6.83 -15.53 10.79
CA ALA A 46 -6.46 -14.23 11.33
C ALA A 46 -5.39 -13.42 10.56
N VAL A 47 -5.29 -13.57 9.23
CA VAL A 47 -4.56 -12.56 8.43
C VAL A 47 -5.41 -11.28 8.37
N ARG A 48 -5.23 -10.39 9.34
CA ARG A 48 -5.82 -9.05 9.28
C ARG A 48 -5.01 -8.23 8.29
N VAL A 49 -5.49 -8.16 7.05
CA VAL A 49 -4.94 -7.27 6.03
C VAL A 49 -5.13 -5.83 6.52
N VAL A 50 -4.02 -5.21 6.94
CA VAL A 50 -4.00 -3.80 7.30
C VAL A 50 -3.66 -3.01 6.03
N PRO A 51 -4.52 -2.07 5.62
CA PRO A 51 -4.24 -1.27 4.43
C PRO A 51 -2.96 -0.43 4.65
N GLY A 52 -2.11 -0.38 3.64
CA GLY A 52 -0.87 0.39 3.68
C GLY A 52 -1.16 1.89 3.80
N PRO A 53 -0.38 2.66 4.58
CA PRO A 53 -0.63 4.09 4.79
C PRO A 53 -0.61 4.89 3.48
N ARG A 54 0.28 4.53 2.54
CA ARG A 54 0.32 5.12 1.20
C ARG A 54 -0.96 4.87 0.43
N ASP A 55 -1.50 3.66 0.50
CA ASP A 55 -2.68 3.26 -0.27
C ASP A 55 -3.93 3.96 0.27
N VAL A 56 -4.07 4.04 1.60
CA VAL A 56 -5.13 4.82 2.25
C VAL A 56 -5.05 6.28 1.81
N ARG A 57 -3.87 6.89 1.93
CA ARG A 57 -3.68 8.30 1.58
C ARG A 57 -4.00 8.60 0.11
N VAL A 58 -3.47 7.79 -0.82
CA VAL A 58 -3.67 8.00 -2.26
C VAL A 58 -5.14 7.85 -2.64
N ARG A 59 -5.85 6.87 -2.06
CA ARG A 59 -7.30 6.71 -2.26
C ARG A 59 -8.12 7.90 -1.78
N LEU A 60 -7.63 8.61 -0.76
CA LEU A 60 -8.26 9.82 -0.24
C LEU A 60 -7.85 11.10 -0.99
N GLY A 61 -6.96 11.01 -1.98
CA GLY A 61 -6.50 12.16 -2.75
C GLY A 61 -5.60 13.14 -1.98
N LEU A 62 -5.03 12.72 -0.85
CA LEU A 62 -4.28 13.60 0.04
C LEU A 62 -2.77 13.58 -0.24
N THR A 63 -2.13 14.73 -0.08
CA THR A 63 -0.68 14.84 0.04
C THR A 63 -0.21 14.20 1.35
N GLN A 64 1.10 13.89 1.44
CA GLN A 64 1.67 13.37 2.69
C GLN A 64 1.48 14.32 3.87
N LYS A 65 1.48 15.64 3.61
CA LYS A 65 1.31 16.67 4.63
C LYS A 65 -0.14 16.71 5.13
N GLU A 66 -1.11 16.80 4.22
CA GLU A 66 -2.54 16.79 4.58
C GLU A 66 -2.92 15.50 5.31
N PHE A 67 -2.40 14.35 4.89
CA PHE A 67 -2.65 13.08 5.57
C PHE A 67 -2.06 13.04 6.98
N ALA A 68 -0.86 13.59 7.16
CA ALA A 68 -0.22 13.68 8.47
C ALA A 68 -1.00 14.60 9.42
N GLU A 69 -1.43 15.76 8.93
CA GLU A 69 -2.26 16.73 9.66
C GLU A 69 -3.64 16.14 10.01
N ALA A 70 -4.29 15.48 9.05
CA ALA A 70 -5.61 14.88 9.25
C ALA A 70 -5.62 13.78 10.33
N LEU A 71 -4.50 13.07 10.50
CA LEU A 71 -4.33 12.00 11.48
C LEU A 71 -3.66 12.46 12.79
N HIS A 72 -3.22 13.72 12.89
CA HIS A 72 -2.40 14.23 14.00
C HIS A 72 -1.09 13.45 14.20
N ILE A 73 -0.46 13.02 13.11
CA ILE A 73 0.78 12.25 13.09
C ILE A 73 1.89 13.13 12.50
N PRO A 74 3.13 13.10 13.03
CA PRO A 74 4.23 13.83 12.41
C PRO A 74 4.45 13.43 10.94
N LEU A 75 4.65 14.40 10.05
CA LEU A 75 4.93 14.16 8.63
C LEU A 75 6.14 13.22 8.42
N SER A 76 7.15 13.32 9.29
CA SER A 76 8.31 12.42 9.27
C SER A 76 7.91 10.95 9.50
N THR A 77 6.96 10.69 10.39
CA THR A 77 6.42 9.35 10.68
C THR A 77 5.68 8.79 9.47
N VAL A 78 4.79 9.57 8.84
CA VAL A 78 4.09 9.17 7.61
C VAL A 78 5.09 8.83 6.51
N ARG A 79 6.12 9.68 6.30
CA ARG A 79 7.20 9.42 5.34
C ARG A 79 7.96 8.13 5.63
N ASN A 80 8.31 7.88 6.89
CA ASN A 80 9.02 6.67 7.29
C ASN A 80 8.18 5.41 7.01
N TRP A 81 6.86 5.47 7.28
CA TRP A 81 5.95 4.37 6.97
C TRP A 81 5.81 4.12 5.47
N GLU A 82 5.57 5.15 4.67
CA GLU A 82 5.39 5.00 3.22
C GLU A 82 6.67 4.57 2.49
N GLN A 83 7.83 4.85 3.06
CA GLN A 83 9.13 4.40 2.54
C GLN A 83 9.57 3.05 3.11
N GLY A 84 8.79 2.44 4.02
CA GLY A 84 9.12 1.17 4.67
C GLY A 84 10.32 1.25 5.64
N ARG A 85 10.73 2.44 6.09
CA ARG A 85 11.80 2.61 7.08
C ARG A 85 11.37 2.13 8.46
N THR A 86 10.09 2.31 8.77
CA THR A 86 9.42 1.78 9.96
C THR A 86 8.05 1.25 9.56
N VAL A 87 7.49 0.36 10.37
CA VAL A 87 6.11 -0.11 10.21
C VAL A 87 5.20 0.58 11.23
N PRO A 88 3.94 0.90 10.88
CA PRO A 88 2.97 1.41 11.84
C PRO A 88 2.76 0.39 12.97
N ASP A 89 2.69 0.87 14.21
CA ASP A 89 2.42 0.02 15.37
C ASP A 89 0.93 -0.39 15.44
N ALA A 90 0.55 -1.21 16.43
CA ALA A 90 -0.79 -1.77 16.48
C ALA A 90 -1.92 -0.69 16.52
N PRO A 91 -1.81 0.38 17.34
CA PRO A 91 -2.77 1.48 17.31
C PRO A 91 -2.83 2.21 15.96
N ALA A 92 -1.68 2.52 15.36
CA ALA A 92 -1.66 3.17 14.05
C ALA A 92 -2.31 2.29 12.96
N ARG A 93 -2.08 0.98 12.99
CA ARG A 93 -2.73 0.03 12.07
C ARG A 93 -4.25 -0.03 12.25
N ALA A 94 -4.71 0.06 13.50
CA ALA A 94 -6.14 0.15 13.79
C ALA A 94 -6.75 1.44 13.24
N LEU A 95 -6.09 2.59 13.47
CA LEU A 95 -6.50 3.88 12.93
C LEU A 95 -6.55 3.86 11.39
N LEU A 96 -5.50 3.37 10.74
CA LEU A 96 -5.45 3.22 9.27
C LEU A 96 -6.59 2.34 8.75
N THR A 97 -6.95 1.28 9.48
CA THR A 97 -8.10 0.43 9.11
C THR A 97 -9.41 1.20 9.19
N VAL A 98 -9.62 1.99 10.24
CA VAL A 98 -10.83 2.80 10.41
C VAL A 98 -10.91 3.87 9.32
N VAL A 99 -9.83 4.61 9.07
CA VAL A 99 -9.77 5.65 8.04
C VAL A 99 -9.98 5.08 6.63
N ALA A 100 -9.47 3.87 6.36
CA ALA A 100 -9.67 3.21 5.07
C ALA A 100 -11.12 2.77 4.80
N ARG A 101 -11.90 2.55 5.87
CA ARG A 101 -13.30 2.08 5.80
C ARG A 101 -14.30 3.22 5.89
N GLU A 102 -14.08 4.13 6.84
CA GLU A 102 -15.00 5.19 7.24
C GLU A 102 -14.26 6.53 7.36
N PRO A 103 -13.70 7.07 6.26
CA PRO A 103 -12.84 8.25 6.31
C PRO A 103 -13.54 9.50 6.87
N GLU A 104 -14.80 9.74 6.47
CA GLU A 104 -15.58 10.90 6.93
C GLU A 104 -15.80 10.86 8.45
N ALA A 105 -16.25 9.71 8.97
CA ALA A 105 -16.47 9.52 10.40
C ALA A 105 -15.15 9.57 11.18
N ALA A 106 -14.07 9.00 10.64
CA ALA A 106 -12.76 9.03 11.26
C ALA A 106 -12.23 10.46 11.42
N PHE A 107 -12.27 11.26 10.36
CA PHE A 107 -11.78 12.64 10.40
C PHE A 107 -12.68 13.55 11.24
N ALA A 108 -14.00 13.37 11.17
CA ALA A 108 -14.94 14.05 12.07
C ALA A 108 -14.62 13.75 13.55
N ALA A 109 -14.36 12.48 13.89
CA ALA A 109 -14.00 12.09 15.25
C ALA A 109 -12.63 12.65 15.70
N LEU A 110 -11.69 12.81 14.77
CA LEU A 110 -10.39 13.44 15.02
C LEU A 110 -10.45 14.97 15.06
N GLY A 111 -11.61 15.58 14.76
CA GLY A 111 -11.77 17.02 14.66
C GLY A 111 -10.99 17.64 13.51
N SER A 112 -10.64 16.85 12.49
CA SER A 112 -9.93 17.32 11.30
C SER A 112 -10.93 17.58 10.16
N VAL A 113 -10.93 18.80 9.65
CA VAL A 113 -11.63 19.14 8.40
C VAL A 113 -10.61 18.99 7.28
N VAL A 114 -10.72 17.91 6.52
CA VAL A 114 -9.84 17.70 5.37
C VAL A 114 -10.47 18.38 4.17
N VAL A 115 -9.99 19.59 3.85
CA VAL A 115 -10.29 20.25 2.59
C VAL A 115 -9.14 19.89 1.66
N PRO A 116 -9.36 19.11 0.58
CA PRO A 116 -8.31 18.87 -0.42
C PRO A 116 -7.86 20.23 -0.94
N GLU A 117 -6.58 20.57 -0.79
CA GLU A 117 -6.06 21.81 -1.35
C GLU A 117 -6.21 21.71 -2.88
N GLU A 118 -7.03 22.59 -3.47
CA GLU A 118 -7.25 22.67 -4.91
C GLU A 118 -5.90 22.62 -5.63
N THR A 119 -5.76 21.64 -6.52
CA THR A 119 -4.52 21.28 -7.19
C THR A 119 -3.81 22.50 -7.76
N ASN A 120 -2.69 22.90 -7.16
CA ASN A 120 -1.84 23.92 -7.77
C ASN A 120 -1.14 23.31 -9.00
N GLY A 121 -1.74 23.56 -10.17
CA GLY A 121 -1.13 23.57 -11.51
C GLY A 121 0.09 22.70 -11.76
N GLY A 122 -0.12 21.40 -11.97
CA GLY A 122 0.92 20.50 -12.45
C GLY A 122 0.32 19.46 -13.41
N THR A 123 0.03 19.89 -14.64
CA THR A 123 -0.37 19.03 -15.76
C THR A 123 0.55 17.81 -15.85
N ALA A 124 0.04 16.62 -15.51
CA ALA A 124 0.68 15.36 -15.87
C ALA A 124 0.64 15.22 -17.41
N PRO A 125 1.75 14.84 -18.08
CA PRO A 125 1.70 14.61 -19.50
C PRO A 125 0.86 13.36 -19.77
N VAL A 126 -0.20 13.52 -20.55
CA VAL A 126 -0.93 12.42 -21.17
C VAL A 126 0.07 11.66 -22.06
N PRO A 127 0.23 10.33 -21.94
CA PRO A 127 1.04 9.58 -22.88
C PRO A 127 0.33 9.59 -24.24
N SER A 128 0.91 10.29 -25.21
CA SER A 128 0.51 10.20 -26.61
C SER A 128 0.69 8.76 -27.10
N ARG A 129 -0.33 8.25 -27.78
CA ARG A 129 -0.35 6.98 -28.51
C ARG A 129 0.75 6.90 -29.56
#